data_AF-A0A7Y3T2X7-F1
#
_entry.id   AF-A0A7Y3T2X7-F1
#
_cell.length_a   1.000
_cell.length_b   1.000
_cell.length_c   1.000
_cell.angle_alpha   90.00
_cell.angle_beta   90.00
_cell.angle_gamma   90.00
#
_symmetry.space_group_name_H-M   'P 1'
#
loop_
_entity.id
_entity.type
_entity.pdbx_description
1 polymer ?
#
loop_
_entity_poly.entity_id
_entity_poly.type
_entity_poly.pdbx_seq_one_letter_code
_entity_poly.pdbx_strand_id
1 'polypeptide(L)'
;MSGKRMKTQAEVDKVEGESLKLGQLRLLIALDALLVEGSVGGAAKQMGLSIAAMSRLLGQIREKFDDPILVRSGRNMIATPKAEALRGRLRRLANEAEALMSFNGSDAVETHCKRKHGWERASAIVAPPPLGIRKVIELENHPTPEQLAAQFANIQDENDPVRRLAKYIAITGRKVGHTRPLEMYEAEDAFTTIFAGEADPMQISALLRLIHYRGETAPELAGMAQAARKYYSTQADIRRPALDWPAYLSPNSHQSPWFMLAAILVARAGYPVVMHGNCGTGELSGKLELAAEAVNIPVAGSLSLAESALNAHGICFMPLAGFAPQVHALLALYPLFHSRSSINSLAHLLNPMQLSTSVLSVTQPTYRELHRDAAALLDLKSVSVVSTSRDVAELVPHHAHTVYRWLGEQKTDLTLPTLSKAGTDKHSSLTSFEYWLAVWSGAAVDERAELTIIASTAMALMTVLAADNDSYGQFYKKAEELWKTRHQH
;
A
#
# COMPACT_ATOMS: atom_id res chain seq x y z
N MET A 1 13.26 55.77 39.39
CA MET A 1 12.09 55.29 38.62
C MET A 1 12.43 53.89 38.10
N SER A 2 11.73 52.85 38.54
CA SER A 2 11.70 51.56 37.86
C SER A 2 10.29 51.02 37.99
N GLY A 3 9.54 51.10 36.90
CA GLY A 3 8.11 50.81 36.84
C GLY A 3 7.86 49.31 36.95
N LYS A 4 7.10 48.92 37.98
CA LYS A 4 6.54 47.58 38.13
C LYS A 4 5.38 47.47 37.13
N ARG A 5 5.61 46.79 36.00
CA ARG A 5 4.56 46.48 35.01
C ARG A 5 3.51 45.58 35.68
N MET A 6 2.30 46.08 35.88
CA MET A 6 1.13 45.27 36.24
C MET A 6 0.75 44.42 35.03
N LYS A 7 0.70 43.11 35.21
CA LYS A 7 0.22 42.16 34.19
C LYS A 7 -1.28 42.39 33.95
N THR A 8 -1.70 42.34 32.70
CA THR A 8 -3.10 42.47 32.28
C THR A 8 -3.89 41.19 32.56
N GLN A 9 -5.20 41.30 32.81
CA GLN A 9 -6.09 40.20 33.18
C GLN A 9 -6.01 38.99 32.21
N ALA A 10 -5.80 39.24 30.91
CA ALA A 10 -5.62 38.20 29.89
C ALA A 10 -4.31 37.39 30.02
N GLU A 11 -3.24 37.95 30.60
CA GLU A 11 -2.02 37.19 30.91
C GLU A 11 -2.19 36.31 32.16
N VAL A 12 -3.06 36.71 33.09
CA VAL A 12 -3.42 35.91 34.27
C VAL A 12 -4.26 34.71 33.86
N ASP A 13 -5.28 34.93 33.02
CA ASP A 13 -6.17 33.85 32.52
C ASP A 13 -5.42 32.84 31.63
N LYS A 14 -4.40 33.27 30.87
CA LYS A 14 -3.57 32.38 30.05
C LYS A 14 -2.64 31.50 30.89
N VAL A 15 -2.07 32.05 31.97
CA VAL A 15 -1.22 31.31 32.92
C VAL A 15 -2.06 30.34 33.77
N GLU A 16 -3.29 30.72 34.15
CA GLU A 16 -4.26 29.82 34.80
C GLU A 16 -4.69 28.67 33.87
N GLY A 17 -4.91 28.95 32.58
CA GLY A 17 -5.23 27.94 31.55
C GLY A 17 -4.12 26.91 31.28
N GLU A 18 -2.84 27.28 31.38
CA GLU A 18 -1.70 26.36 31.26
C GLU A 18 -1.47 25.55 32.56
N SER A 19 -1.64 26.18 33.72
CA SER A 19 -1.63 25.52 35.04
C SER A 19 -2.74 24.46 35.16
N LEU A 20 -3.92 24.75 34.58
CA LEU A 20 -5.04 23.82 34.48
C LEU A 20 -4.70 22.56 33.66
N LYS A 21 -3.85 22.65 32.63
CA LYS A 21 -3.50 21.48 31.80
C LYS A 21 -2.50 20.54 32.49
N LEU A 22 -1.46 21.09 33.14
CA LEU A 22 -0.51 20.27 33.93
C LEU A 22 -1.17 19.66 35.17
N GLY A 23 -2.05 20.41 35.84
CA GLY A 23 -2.79 19.89 37.00
C GLY A 23 -3.64 18.67 36.66
N GLN A 24 -4.18 18.60 35.44
CA GLN A 24 -4.98 17.46 34.98
C GLN A 24 -4.15 16.21 34.73
N LEU A 25 -2.94 16.33 34.18
CA LEU A 25 -2.03 15.20 33.99
C LEU A 25 -1.65 14.58 35.34
N ARG A 26 -1.36 15.42 36.33
CA ARG A 26 -1.02 15.00 37.70
C ARG A 26 -2.15 14.19 38.34
N LEU A 27 -3.41 14.57 38.10
CA LEU A 27 -4.58 13.83 38.61
C LEU A 27 -4.70 12.43 37.98
N LEU A 28 -4.36 12.29 36.69
CA LEU A 28 -4.41 11.00 36.00
C LEU A 28 -3.29 10.06 36.47
N ILE A 29 -2.09 10.58 36.71
CA ILE A 29 -0.97 9.81 37.28
C ILE A 29 -1.30 9.39 38.72
N ALA A 30 -1.90 10.28 39.52
CA ALA A 30 -2.35 9.94 40.86
C ALA A 30 -3.46 8.89 40.88
N LEU A 31 -4.38 8.92 39.89
CA LEU A 31 -5.39 7.89 39.73
C LEU A 31 -4.77 6.53 39.40
N ASP A 32 -3.77 6.47 38.52
CA ASP A 32 -3.07 5.22 38.22
C ASP A 32 -2.42 4.62 39.48
N ALA A 33 -1.68 5.43 40.24
CA ALA A 33 -1.04 5.00 41.49
C ALA A 33 -2.07 4.46 42.51
N LEU A 34 -3.22 5.13 42.64
CA LEU A 34 -4.31 4.69 43.53
C LEU A 34 -4.92 3.35 43.11
N LEU A 35 -5.02 3.09 41.80
CA LEU A 35 -5.58 1.84 41.28
C LEU A 35 -4.58 0.69 41.31
N VAL A 36 -3.27 0.96 41.20
CA VAL A 36 -2.22 -0.05 41.34
C VAL A 36 -2.09 -0.48 42.80
N GLU A 37 -2.00 0.47 43.72
CA GLU A 37 -1.73 0.20 45.13
C GLU A 37 -2.98 -0.21 45.92
N GLY A 38 -4.18 0.10 45.43
CA GLY A 38 -5.44 -0.19 46.12
C GLY A 38 -5.51 0.45 47.52
N SER A 39 -4.69 1.47 47.79
CA SER A 39 -4.60 2.15 49.07
C SER A 39 -4.08 3.59 48.89
N VAL A 40 -4.66 4.53 49.65
CA VAL A 40 -4.22 5.93 49.63
C VAL A 40 -2.79 6.08 50.19
N GLY A 41 -2.42 5.24 51.16
CA GLY A 41 -1.09 5.23 51.76
C GLY A 41 0.00 4.70 50.82
N GLY A 42 -0.25 3.60 50.13
CA GLY A 42 0.67 3.03 49.13
C GLY A 42 0.88 4.00 47.96
N ALA A 43 -0.20 4.54 47.42
CA ALA A 43 -0.13 5.51 46.32
C ALA A 43 0.62 6.79 46.71
N ALA A 44 0.42 7.28 47.95
CA ALA A 44 1.15 8.43 48.46
C ALA A 44 2.66 8.17 48.53
N LYS A 45 3.06 6.98 49.00
CA LYS A 45 4.46 6.55 49.06
C LYS A 45 5.08 6.45 47.66
N GLN A 46 4.36 5.86 46.71
CA GLN A 46 4.83 5.72 45.32
C GLN A 46 5.05 7.08 44.64
N MET A 47 4.18 8.06 44.89
CA MET A 47 4.30 9.41 44.32
C MET A 47 5.18 10.37 45.12
N GLY A 48 5.76 9.94 46.25
CA GLY A 48 6.53 10.83 47.15
C GLY A 48 5.68 11.95 47.77
N LEU A 49 4.38 11.73 47.97
CA LEU A 49 3.44 12.70 48.53
C LEU A 49 3.05 12.32 49.96
N SER A 50 2.53 13.29 50.72
CA SER A 50 1.88 13.00 52.00
C SER A 50 0.52 12.34 51.78
N ILE A 51 0.09 11.50 52.72
CA ILE A 51 -1.23 10.84 52.68
C ILE A 51 -2.36 11.89 52.58
N ALA A 52 -2.21 13.03 53.26
CA ALA A 52 -3.16 14.14 53.18
C ALA A 52 -3.21 14.79 51.79
N ALA A 53 -2.06 14.93 51.11
CA ALA A 53 -2.01 15.45 49.74
C ALA A 53 -2.62 14.47 48.73
N MET A 54 -2.36 13.17 48.87
CA MET A 54 -2.98 12.13 48.04
C MET A 54 -4.50 12.07 48.24
N SER A 55 -4.97 12.21 49.49
CA SER A 55 -6.41 12.27 49.79
C SER A 55 -7.11 13.46 49.12
N ARG A 56 -6.45 14.63 49.06
CA ARG A 56 -6.96 15.81 48.33
C ARG A 56 -7.04 15.56 46.82
N LEU A 57 -6.02 14.92 46.24
CA LEU A 57 -6.03 14.54 44.81
C LEU A 57 -7.16 13.54 44.52
N LEU A 58 -7.36 12.54 45.38
CA LEU A 58 -8.49 11.61 45.26
C LEU A 58 -9.84 12.33 45.33
N GLY A 59 -9.98 13.34 46.19
CA GLY A 59 -11.18 14.20 46.23
C GLY A 59 -11.45 14.89 44.89
N GLN A 60 -10.42 15.52 44.31
CA GLN A 60 -10.54 16.18 43.01
C GLN A 60 -10.84 15.20 41.86
N ILE A 61 -10.26 13.99 41.91
CA ILE A 61 -10.55 12.94 40.93
C ILE A 61 -12.02 12.52 41.04
N ARG A 62 -12.54 12.32 42.26
CA ARG A 62 -13.95 11.93 42.48
C ARG A 62 -14.93 12.95 41.93
N GLU A 63 -14.68 14.23 42.19
CA GLU A 63 -15.49 15.32 41.65
C GLU A 63 -15.45 15.36 40.12
N LYS A 64 -14.25 15.21 39.53
CA LYS A 64 -14.09 15.33 38.08
C LYS A 64 -14.68 14.14 37.30
N PHE A 65 -14.58 12.93 37.86
CA PHE A 65 -15.13 11.74 37.24
C PHE A 65 -16.55 11.42 37.70
N ASP A 66 -17.11 12.16 38.65
CA ASP A 66 -18.39 11.89 39.30
C ASP A 66 -18.51 10.40 39.69
N ASP A 67 -17.50 9.91 40.40
CA ASP A 67 -17.36 8.49 40.76
C ASP A 67 -16.53 8.37 42.05
N PRO A 68 -16.87 7.46 42.99
CA PRO A 68 -16.12 7.31 44.23
C PRO A 68 -14.71 6.71 44.04
N ILE A 69 -14.40 6.18 42.84
CA ILE A 69 -13.15 5.58 42.37
C ILE A 69 -12.72 4.33 43.12
N LEU A 70 -12.63 4.42 44.45
CA LEU A 70 -12.32 3.35 45.38
C LEU A 70 -13.41 3.29 46.45
N VAL A 71 -14.01 2.11 46.62
CA VAL A 71 -15.02 1.80 47.63
C VAL A 71 -14.48 0.78 48.62
N ARG A 72 -14.88 0.87 49.89
CA ARG A 72 -14.43 -0.07 50.92
C ARG A 72 -15.17 -1.40 50.80
N SER A 73 -14.43 -2.50 50.76
CA SER A 73 -14.97 -3.85 50.88
C SER A 73 -14.09 -4.65 51.86
N GLY A 74 -14.59 -4.84 53.08
CA GLY A 74 -13.83 -5.45 54.17
C GLY A 74 -12.62 -4.62 54.61
N ARG A 75 -11.43 -5.22 54.62
CA ARG A 75 -10.16 -4.54 54.98
C ARG A 75 -9.48 -3.82 53.81
N ASN A 76 -9.99 -3.98 52.58
CA ASN A 76 -9.35 -3.48 51.36
C ASN A 76 -10.22 -2.42 50.66
N MET A 77 -9.59 -1.54 49.89
CA MET A 77 -10.30 -0.65 48.96
C MET A 77 -10.34 -1.32 47.59
N ILE A 78 -11.52 -1.38 46.98
CA ILE A 78 -11.71 -1.98 45.65
C ILE A 78 -12.12 -0.86 44.69
N ALA A 79 -11.60 -0.91 43.47
CA ALA A 79 -11.95 0.03 42.41
C ALA A 79 -13.42 -0.12 41.98
N THR A 80 -14.07 1.00 41.65
CA THR A 80 -15.38 0.96 40.99
C THR A 80 -15.26 0.37 39.58
N PRO A 81 -16.34 -0.15 38.98
CA PRO A 81 -16.33 -0.62 37.59
C PRO A 81 -15.83 0.43 36.60
N LYS A 82 -16.16 1.71 36.85
CA LYS A 82 -15.72 2.85 36.02
C LYS A 82 -14.21 3.10 36.14
N ALA A 83 -13.67 3.02 37.36
CA ALA A 83 -12.23 3.16 37.57
C ALA A 83 -11.44 1.96 37.01
N GLU A 84 -12.00 0.75 37.11
CA GLU A 84 -11.41 -0.47 36.54
C GLU A 84 -11.32 -0.40 35.01
N ALA A 85 -12.38 0.10 34.36
CA ALA A 85 -12.39 0.32 32.89
C ALA A 85 -11.32 1.32 32.41
N LEU A 86 -10.86 2.23 33.29
CA LEU A 86 -9.84 3.23 32.96
C LEU A 86 -8.40 2.74 33.19
N ARG A 87 -8.21 1.69 34.00
CA ARG A 87 -6.88 1.20 34.44
C ARG A 87 -5.91 0.96 33.29
N GLY A 88 -6.35 0.26 32.22
CA GLY A 88 -5.50 -0.04 31.07
C GLY A 88 -5.14 1.18 30.19
N ARG A 89 -5.94 2.25 30.23
CA ARG A 89 -5.64 3.51 29.51
C ARG A 89 -4.72 4.40 30.34
N LEU A 90 -4.92 4.45 31.65
CA LEU A 90 -4.09 5.23 32.58
C LEU A 90 -2.66 4.71 32.66
N ARG A 91 -2.47 3.39 32.75
CA ARG A 91 -1.14 2.79 32.83
C ARG A 91 -0.28 3.06 31.59
N ARG A 92 -0.90 3.04 30.40
CA ARG A 92 -0.19 3.40 29.15
C ARG A 92 0.23 4.87 29.15
N LEU A 93 -0.64 5.77 29.61
CA LEU A 93 -0.34 7.19 29.69
C LEU A 93 0.75 7.49 30.73
N ALA A 94 0.73 6.82 31.88
CA ALA A 94 1.77 6.94 32.90
C ALA A 94 3.14 6.47 32.39
N ASN A 95 3.20 5.30 31.73
CA ASN A 95 4.43 4.77 31.14
C ASN A 95 4.99 5.68 30.04
N GLU A 96 4.14 6.24 29.18
CA GLU A 96 4.57 7.17 28.13
C GLU A 96 5.11 8.47 28.74
N ALA A 97 4.45 9.01 29.76
CA ALA A 97 4.92 10.19 30.47
C ALA A 97 6.28 9.96 31.16
N GLU A 98 6.48 8.78 31.76
CA GLU A 98 7.76 8.41 32.37
C GLU A 98 8.86 8.22 31.31
N ALA A 99 8.55 7.58 30.18
CA ALA A 99 9.47 7.41 29.06
C ALA A 99 9.96 8.78 28.53
N LEU A 100 9.05 9.74 28.36
CA LEU A 100 9.37 11.10 27.93
C LEU A 100 10.26 11.85 28.95
N MET A 101 10.08 11.61 30.25
CA MET A 101 10.88 12.23 31.31
C MET A 101 12.25 11.56 31.50
N SER A 102 12.37 10.27 31.16
CA SER A 102 13.62 9.51 31.16
C SER A 102 14.47 9.67 29.89
N PHE A 103 14.03 10.53 28.96
CA PHE A 103 14.71 10.80 27.71
C PHE A 103 16.08 11.46 27.96
N ASN A 104 17.14 10.64 27.97
CA ASN A 104 18.52 11.12 27.94
C ASN A 104 18.87 11.43 26.49
N GLY A 105 19.17 12.69 26.18
CA GLY A 105 19.46 13.19 24.83
C GLY A 105 20.72 12.62 24.14
N SER A 106 21.23 11.46 24.55
CA SER A 106 22.33 10.74 23.89
C SER A 106 21.91 9.91 22.68
N ASP A 107 20.61 9.73 22.43
CA ASP A 107 20.10 9.17 21.15
C ASP A 107 20.02 10.23 20.04
N ALA A 108 20.52 11.45 20.30
CA ALA A 108 20.52 12.56 19.36
C ALA A 108 21.71 12.54 18.38
N VAL A 109 22.20 11.38 17.98
CA VAL A 109 23.19 11.26 16.88
C VAL A 109 22.52 10.58 15.68
N GLU A 110 22.28 11.40 14.67
CA GLU A 110 21.80 11.09 13.32
C GLU A 110 20.37 10.55 13.17
N THR A 111 19.38 11.37 13.52
CA THR A 111 18.04 11.26 12.89
C THR A 111 17.70 12.53 12.15
N HIS A 112 18.05 12.57 10.87
CA HIS A 112 17.36 13.42 9.91
C HIS A 112 15.88 12.99 9.89
N CYS A 113 15.03 13.75 10.59
CA CYS A 113 13.59 13.90 10.38
C CYS A 113 12.83 12.66 9.81
N LYS A 114 12.77 11.54 10.54
CA LYS A 114 11.72 10.53 10.29
C LYS A 114 10.45 10.96 11.03
N ARG A 115 9.59 11.75 10.36
CA ARG A 115 8.17 11.83 10.77
C ARG A 115 7.62 10.41 10.67
N LYS A 116 7.12 9.83 11.77
CA LYS A 116 6.34 8.59 11.70
C LYS A 116 5.12 8.85 10.82
N HIS A 117 5.01 8.17 9.68
CA HIS A 117 3.98 8.48 8.68
C HIS A 117 2.60 7.90 9.05
N GLY A 118 2.51 7.12 10.14
CA GLY A 118 1.27 6.50 10.62
C GLY A 118 0.85 5.23 9.85
N TRP A 119 1.65 4.80 8.86
CA TRP A 119 1.39 3.59 8.05
C TRP A 119 2.00 2.31 8.64
N GLU A 120 2.36 2.34 9.92
CA GLU A 120 3.09 1.26 10.58
C GLU A 120 2.13 0.15 11.01
N ARG A 121 2.26 -1.03 10.41
CA ARG A 121 1.66 -2.27 10.90
C ARG A 121 2.76 -3.32 11.00
N ALA A 122 2.70 -4.15 12.06
CA ALA A 122 3.33 -5.46 12.00
C ALA A 122 2.55 -6.27 10.96
N SER A 123 2.95 -6.16 9.70
CA SER A 123 2.44 -7.04 8.65
C SER A 123 2.57 -8.46 9.18
N ALA A 124 1.53 -9.28 9.01
CA ALA A 124 1.68 -10.72 9.15
C ALA A 124 2.54 -11.16 7.96
N ILE A 125 3.83 -10.84 8.03
CA ILE A 125 4.82 -11.14 7.03
C ILE A 125 4.85 -12.65 6.96
N VAL A 126 4.09 -13.21 6.02
CA VAL A 126 4.54 -14.44 5.38
C VAL A 126 5.86 -14.03 4.77
N ALA A 127 6.96 -14.42 5.43
CA ALA A 127 8.27 -14.27 4.84
C ALA A 127 8.15 -14.82 3.42
N PRO A 128 8.58 -14.08 2.38
CA PRO A 128 8.50 -14.59 1.01
C PRO A 128 9.11 -15.99 1.05
N PRO A 129 8.38 -17.02 0.59
CA PRO A 129 8.90 -18.37 0.66
C PRO A 129 10.28 -18.35 -0.03
N PRO A 130 11.29 -19.04 0.52
CA PRO A 130 12.55 -19.17 -0.20
C PRO A 130 12.21 -19.73 -1.58
N LEU A 131 12.75 -19.10 -2.64
CA LEU A 131 12.62 -19.64 -3.99
C LEU A 131 12.95 -21.13 -3.92
N GLY A 132 12.13 -22.00 -4.51
CA GLY A 132 12.42 -23.44 -4.52
C GLY A 132 13.80 -23.67 -5.13
N ILE A 133 14.81 -23.97 -4.32
CA ILE A 133 16.18 -24.18 -4.79
C ILE A 133 16.39 -25.68 -4.95
N ARG A 134 16.57 -26.15 -6.20
CA ARG A 134 17.18 -27.45 -6.45
C ARG A 134 18.69 -27.32 -6.27
N LYS A 135 19.33 -28.26 -5.57
CA LYS A 135 20.79 -28.27 -5.35
C LYS A 135 21.53 -28.59 -6.67
N VAL A 136 22.54 -27.78 -7.00
CA VAL A 136 23.30 -27.80 -8.27
C VAL A 136 24.54 -28.71 -8.21
N ILE A 137 24.87 -29.35 -9.33
CA ILE A 137 26.16 -29.99 -9.64
C ILE A 137 26.75 -29.25 -10.87
N GLU A 138 28.04 -28.88 -10.83
CA GLU A 138 28.77 -28.18 -11.91
C GLU A 138 29.43 -29.14 -12.91
N LEU A 139 29.48 -28.77 -14.20
CA LEU A 139 30.38 -29.37 -15.21
C LEU A 139 30.86 -28.34 -16.26
N GLU A 140 32.15 -28.44 -16.64
CA GLU A 140 32.93 -27.55 -17.50
C GLU A 140 32.88 -27.89 -19.02
N ASN A 141 33.15 -26.85 -19.84
CA ASN A 141 33.52 -26.79 -21.29
C ASN A 141 32.49 -26.15 -22.25
N HIS A 142 32.93 -25.15 -23.05
CA HIS A 142 32.10 -24.38 -24.02
C HIS A 142 32.52 -24.58 -25.50
N PRO A 143 31.57 -24.78 -26.46
CA PRO A 143 31.85 -25.02 -27.88
C PRO A 143 31.51 -23.83 -28.83
N THR A 144 31.83 -23.98 -30.13
CA THR A 144 31.84 -22.93 -31.17
C THR A 144 30.48 -22.70 -31.90
N PRO A 145 30.30 -21.59 -32.66
CA PRO A 145 28.99 -21.13 -33.19
C PRO A 145 28.22 -22.08 -34.14
N GLU A 146 28.88 -22.80 -35.05
CA GLU A 146 28.19 -23.81 -35.88
C GLU A 146 27.83 -25.08 -35.08
N GLN A 147 28.59 -25.39 -34.04
CA GLN A 147 28.29 -26.48 -33.09
C GLN A 147 27.09 -26.13 -32.21
N LEU A 148 26.91 -24.85 -31.86
CA LEU A 148 25.76 -24.35 -31.10
C LEU A 148 24.44 -24.51 -31.89
N ALA A 149 24.40 -24.18 -33.18
CA ALA A 149 23.16 -24.28 -33.97
C ALA A 149 22.67 -25.73 -34.15
N ALA A 150 23.59 -26.68 -34.36
CA ALA A 150 23.27 -28.11 -34.40
C ALA A 150 22.97 -28.70 -33.01
N GLN A 151 23.56 -28.15 -31.94
CA GLN A 151 23.28 -28.56 -30.55
C GLN A 151 21.84 -28.29 -30.11
N PHE A 152 21.26 -27.12 -30.43
CA PHE A 152 19.91 -26.76 -29.98
C PHE A 152 18.79 -27.52 -30.72
N ALA A 153 19.08 -28.14 -31.87
CA ALA A 153 18.13 -28.97 -32.60
C ALA A 153 17.95 -30.37 -31.96
N ASN A 154 18.96 -30.86 -31.22
CA ASN A 154 18.95 -32.16 -30.54
C ASN A 154 18.50 -32.11 -29.07
N ILE A 155 18.07 -30.96 -28.54
CA ILE A 155 17.45 -30.86 -27.22
C ILE A 155 16.01 -31.35 -27.32
N GLN A 156 15.84 -32.64 -27.58
CA GLN A 156 14.62 -33.38 -27.27
C GLN A 156 14.84 -34.14 -25.97
N ASP A 157 14.61 -33.43 -24.88
CA ASP A 157 13.74 -33.96 -23.85
C ASP A 157 13.01 -32.73 -23.29
N GLU A 158 11.80 -32.48 -23.81
CA GLU A 158 10.99 -31.27 -23.55
C GLU A 158 10.63 -31.09 -22.06
N ASN A 159 11.08 -32.00 -21.18
CA ASN A 159 10.68 -32.11 -19.78
C ASN A 159 11.72 -31.59 -18.76
N ASP A 160 12.96 -31.25 -19.14
CA ASP A 160 13.97 -30.75 -18.16
C ASP A 160 13.93 -29.21 -18.01
N PRO A 161 13.50 -28.67 -16.84
CA PRO A 161 13.36 -27.22 -16.60
C PRO A 161 14.64 -26.41 -16.81
N VAL A 162 15.79 -26.99 -16.43
CA VAL A 162 17.10 -26.31 -16.51
C VAL A 162 17.52 -26.14 -17.96
N ARG A 163 17.44 -27.19 -18.78
CA ARG A 163 17.74 -27.10 -20.22
C ARG A 163 16.78 -26.18 -20.97
N ARG A 164 15.49 -26.17 -20.59
CA ARG A 164 14.48 -25.27 -21.17
C ARG A 164 14.84 -23.79 -20.95
N LEU A 165 15.17 -23.41 -19.72
CA LEU A 165 15.56 -22.02 -19.42
C LEU A 165 16.89 -21.61 -20.04
N ALA A 166 17.87 -22.53 -20.13
CA ALA A 166 19.15 -22.27 -20.78
C ALA A 166 18.98 -21.82 -22.25
N LYS A 167 18.00 -22.41 -22.97
CA LYS A 167 17.65 -22.00 -24.34
C LYS A 167 17.22 -20.53 -24.39
N TYR A 168 16.33 -20.10 -23.50
CA TYR A 168 15.82 -18.72 -23.48
C TYR A 168 16.88 -17.69 -23.04
N ILE A 169 17.77 -18.09 -22.12
CA ILE A 169 18.95 -17.29 -21.76
C ILE A 169 19.88 -17.14 -22.96
N ALA A 170 20.12 -18.21 -23.71
CA ALA A 170 20.97 -18.15 -24.90
C ALA A 170 20.36 -17.28 -26.03
N ILE A 171 19.04 -17.25 -26.18
CA ILE A 171 18.36 -16.38 -27.15
C ILE A 171 18.52 -14.89 -26.77
N THR A 172 18.40 -14.59 -25.47
CA THR A 172 18.38 -13.20 -24.97
C THR A 172 19.76 -12.63 -24.65
N GLY A 173 20.76 -13.47 -24.35
CA GLY A 173 22.05 -13.06 -23.79
C GLY A 173 23.33 -13.56 -24.47
N ARG A 174 23.25 -14.00 -25.73
CA ARG A 174 24.43 -14.21 -26.58
C ARG A 174 25.22 -12.92 -26.84
N LYS A 175 26.31 -13.05 -27.62
CA LYS A 175 27.12 -11.92 -28.08
C LYS A 175 26.25 -10.84 -28.76
N VAL A 176 26.60 -9.57 -28.52
CA VAL A 176 25.98 -8.40 -29.17
C VAL A 176 25.84 -8.64 -30.68
N GLY A 177 24.64 -8.44 -31.21
CA GLY A 177 24.29 -8.71 -32.62
C GLY A 177 23.74 -10.11 -32.90
N HIS A 178 23.77 -11.03 -31.92
CA HIS A 178 23.22 -12.39 -32.01
C HIS A 178 22.13 -12.67 -30.97
N THR A 179 21.51 -11.62 -30.44
CA THR A 179 20.41 -11.71 -29.48
C THR A 179 19.13 -11.20 -30.11
N ARG A 180 17.99 -11.72 -29.66
CA ARG A 180 16.67 -11.18 -29.96
C ARG A 180 15.78 -11.23 -28.72
N PRO A 181 14.72 -10.41 -28.66
CA PRO A 181 13.65 -10.60 -27.68
C PRO A 181 13.02 -12.00 -27.82
N LEU A 182 12.46 -12.51 -26.73
CA LEU A 182 11.65 -13.73 -26.80
C LEU A 182 10.34 -13.42 -27.54
N GLU A 183 9.87 -14.39 -28.32
CA GLU A 183 8.50 -14.39 -28.81
C GLU A 183 7.53 -14.63 -27.64
N MET A 184 6.26 -14.28 -27.83
CA MET A 184 5.25 -14.40 -26.78
C MET A 184 5.14 -15.80 -26.18
N TYR A 185 5.08 -16.83 -27.02
CA TYR A 185 5.01 -18.23 -26.57
C TYR A 185 6.32 -18.69 -25.89
N GLU A 186 7.47 -18.14 -26.27
CA GLU A 186 8.76 -18.43 -25.63
C GLU A 186 8.84 -17.83 -24.23
N ALA A 187 8.35 -16.59 -24.07
CA ALA A 187 8.24 -15.95 -22.77
C ALA A 187 7.22 -16.67 -21.88
N GLU A 188 6.08 -17.08 -22.44
CA GLU A 188 5.08 -17.87 -21.72
C GLU A 188 5.67 -19.19 -21.20
N ASP A 189 6.40 -19.93 -22.03
CA ASP A 189 7.01 -21.20 -21.68
C ASP A 189 8.10 -21.04 -20.59
N ALA A 190 9.00 -20.06 -20.79
CA ALA A 190 10.06 -19.74 -19.84
C ALA A 190 9.49 -19.39 -18.46
N PHE A 191 8.50 -18.50 -18.42
CA PHE A 191 7.93 -18.04 -17.16
C PHE A 191 6.96 -19.06 -16.55
N THR A 192 6.37 -19.97 -17.33
CA THR A 192 5.62 -21.11 -16.79
C THR A 192 6.54 -21.98 -15.94
N THR A 193 7.77 -22.23 -16.41
CA THR A 193 8.81 -22.98 -15.68
C THR A 193 9.23 -22.24 -14.39
N ILE A 194 9.41 -20.92 -14.46
CA ILE A 194 9.78 -20.09 -13.30
C ILE A 194 8.67 -20.06 -12.25
N PHE A 195 7.41 -19.92 -12.69
CA PHE A 195 6.26 -19.84 -11.79
C PHE A 195 5.86 -21.19 -11.20
N ALA A 196 6.19 -22.30 -11.87
CA ALA A 196 6.09 -23.65 -11.29
C ALA A 196 7.08 -23.87 -10.12
N GLY A 197 8.11 -23.01 -9.98
CA GLY A 197 9.16 -23.19 -8.98
C GLY A 197 10.21 -24.25 -9.36
N GLU A 198 10.28 -24.61 -10.64
CA GLU A 198 11.16 -25.66 -11.17
C GLU A 198 12.50 -25.13 -11.71
N ALA A 199 12.62 -23.81 -11.78
CA ALA A 199 13.73 -23.09 -12.37
C ALA A 199 14.93 -22.93 -11.41
N ASP A 200 16.14 -23.01 -11.96
CA ASP A 200 17.35 -22.71 -11.21
C ASP A 200 17.45 -21.19 -10.89
N PRO A 201 17.76 -20.77 -9.65
CA PRO A 201 17.87 -19.36 -9.29
C PRO A 201 18.89 -18.55 -10.10
N MET A 202 20.01 -19.15 -10.51
CA MET A 202 21.01 -18.50 -11.35
C MET A 202 20.44 -18.25 -12.76
N GLN A 203 19.66 -19.20 -13.28
CA GLN A 203 18.99 -19.05 -14.57
C GLN A 203 17.89 -18.00 -14.54
N ILE A 204 17.09 -17.95 -13.47
CA ILE A 204 16.10 -16.90 -13.23
C ILE A 204 16.81 -15.53 -13.26
N SER A 205 17.87 -15.39 -12.46
CA SER A 205 18.64 -14.14 -12.38
C SER A 205 19.19 -13.72 -13.75
N ALA A 206 19.83 -14.65 -14.46
CA ALA A 206 20.39 -14.40 -15.79
C ALA A 206 19.31 -13.92 -16.77
N LEU A 207 18.20 -14.65 -16.88
CA LEU A 207 17.13 -14.31 -17.82
C LEU A 207 16.50 -12.95 -17.49
N LEU A 208 16.14 -12.72 -16.22
CA LEU A 208 15.54 -11.45 -15.80
C LEU A 208 16.46 -10.26 -16.05
N ARG A 209 17.78 -10.43 -15.86
CA ARG A 209 18.74 -9.35 -16.13
C ARG A 209 18.94 -9.08 -17.60
N LEU A 210 18.98 -10.11 -18.44
CA LEU A 210 19.13 -9.95 -19.88
C LEU A 210 17.92 -9.23 -20.48
N ILE A 211 16.70 -9.63 -20.11
CA ILE A 211 15.47 -8.96 -20.56
C ILE A 211 15.44 -7.52 -20.04
N HIS A 212 15.67 -7.31 -18.74
CA HIS A 212 15.58 -5.97 -18.15
C HIS A 212 16.64 -5.00 -18.67
N TYR A 213 17.89 -5.47 -18.88
CA TYR A 213 18.96 -4.63 -19.42
C TYR A 213 18.69 -4.22 -20.88
N ARG A 214 18.13 -5.14 -21.69
CA ARG A 214 17.76 -4.86 -23.08
C ARG A 214 16.50 -3.96 -23.18
N GLY A 215 15.60 -4.08 -22.21
CA GLY A 215 14.26 -3.50 -22.24
C GLY A 215 13.22 -4.53 -22.69
N GLU A 216 12.10 -4.60 -21.97
CA GLU A 216 11.03 -5.54 -22.24
C GLU A 216 10.28 -5.20 -23.54
N THR A 217 9.81 -6.23 -24.24
CA THR A 217 8.89 -6.08 -25.37
C THR A 217 7.45 -6.46 -24.98
N ALA A 218 6.47 -5.97 -25.74
CA ALA A 218 5.05 -6.29 -25.47
C ALA A 218 4.75 -7.80 -25.55
N PRO A 219 5.27 -8.56 -26.54
CA PRO A 219 5.14 -10.02 -26.57
C PRO A 219 5.73 -10.70 -25.33
N GLU A 220 6.89 -10.26 -24.86
CA GLU A 220 7.50 -10.81 -23.64
C GLU A 220 6.64 -10.60 -22.41
N LEU A 221 6.14 -9.38 -22.19
CA LEU A 221 5.25 -9.09 -21.06
C LEU A 221 3.92 -9.84 -21.16
N ALA A 222 3.35 -9.94 -22.36
CA ALA A 222 2.12 -10.69 -22.58
C ALA A 222 2.32 -12.19 -22.31
N GLY A 223 3.43 -12.78 -22.79
CA GLY A 223 3.77 -14.18 -22.50
C GLY A 223 3.99 -14.44 -21.02
N MET A 224 4.74 -13.54 -20.34
CA MET A 224 4.90 -13.59 -18.88
C MET A 224 3.56 -13.54 -18.13
N ALA A 225 2.63 -12.67 -18.56
CA ALA A 225 1.32 -12.54 -17.95
C ALA A 225 0.44 -13.78 -18.21
N GLN A 226 0.48 -14.36 -19.42
CA GLN A 226 -0.20 -15.63 -19.70
C GLN A 226 0.34 -16.78 -18.84
N ALA A 227 1.66 -16.86 -18.66
CA ALA A 227 2.26 -17.82 -17.76
C ALA A 227 1.78 -17.62 -16.31
N ALA A 228 1.69 -16.38 -15.83
CA ALA A 228 1.21 -16.06 -14.49
C ALA A 228 -0.28 -16.46 -14.32
N ARG A 229 -1.12 -16.22 -15.33
CA ARG A 229 -2.55 -16.57 -15.30
C ARG A 229 -2.79 -18.07 -15.09
N LYS A 230 -1.91 -18.95 -15.58
CA LYS A 230 -2.03 -20.41 -15.36
C LYS A 230 -2.03 -20.81 -13.88
N TYR A 231 -1.33 -20.05 -13.04
CA TYR A 231 -1.13 -20.40 -11.62
C TYR A 231 -1.87 -19.48 -10.66
N TYR A 232 -2.04 -18.21 -11.03
CA TYR A 232 -2.38 -17.14 -10.10
C TYR A 232 -3.67 -16.41 -10.44
N SER A 233 -4.43 -16.89 -11.42
CA SER A 233 -5.72 -16.29 -11.76
C SER A 233 -6.84 -17.30 -11.84
N THR A 234 -8.05 -16.80 -11.62
CA THR A 234 -9.30 -17.49 -11.91
C THR A 234 -10.17 -16.58 -12.76
N GLN A 235 -10.98 -17.15 -13.63
CA GLN A 235 -11.97 -16.34 -14.33
C GLN A 235 -13.16 -16.12 -13.39
N ALA A 236 -13.37 -14.87 -12.98
CA ALA A 236 -14.53 -14.52 -12.15
C ALA A 236 -15.83 -14.61 -12.98
N ASP A 237 -16.91 -15.18 -12.42
CA ASP A 237 -18.25 -15.10 -13.04
C ASP A 237 -18.88 -13.72 -12.80
N ILE A 238 -18.27 -12.68 -13.38
CA ILE A 238 -18.76 -11.31 -13.31
C ILE A 238 -19.35 -10.93 -14.67
N ARG A 239 -20.68 -10.92 -14.74
CA ARG A 239 -21.45 -10.64 -15.98
C ARG A 239 -21.65 -9.16 -16.27
N ARG A 240 -21.12 -8.28 -15.43
CA ARG A 240 -21.19 -6.82 -15.57
C ARG A 240 -19.79 -6.24 -15.78
N PRO A 241 -19.65 -5.05 -16.37
CA PRO A 241 -18.35 -4.39 -16.49
C PRO A 241 -17.67 -4.26 -15.13
N ALA A 242 -16.40 -4.66 -15.06
CA ALA A 242 -15.61 -4.71 -13.83
C ALA A 242 -14.17 -4.29 -14.11
N LEU A 243 -13.52 -3.74 -13.08
CA LEU A 243 -12.22 -3.09 -13.17
C LEU A 243 -11.15 -3.87 -12.42
N ASP A 244 -10.05 -4.14 -13.11
CA ASP A 244 -8.78 -4.52 -12.50
C ASP A 244 -7.95 -3.24 -12.22
N TRP A 245 -7.37 -3.14 -11.02
CA TRP A 245 -6.60 -1.97 -10.60
C TRP A 245 -5.32 -2.38 -9.84
N PRO A 246 -4.24 -2.69 -10.58
CA PRO A 246 -2.94 -3.03 -10.01
C PRO A 246 -2.33 -1.90 -9.15
N ALA A 247 -1.79 -2.26 -7.98
CA ALA A 247 -1.26 -1.32 -7.00
C ALA A 247 0.09 -1.79 -6.40
N TYR A 248 1.21 -1.53 -7.08
CA TYR A 248 2.55 -2.04 -6.70
C TYR A 248 3.47 -0.96 -6.16
N LEU A 249 3.03 -0.26 -5.11
CA LEU A 249 3.72 0.91 -4.56
C LEU A 249 5.22 0.69 -4.33
N SER A 250 6.03 1.60 -4.87
CA SER A 250 7.44 1.67 -4.54
C SER A 250 7.65 1.77 -3.01
N PRO A 251 8.63 1.05 -2.43
CA PRO A 251 9.03 1.22 -1.03
C PRO A 251 9.44 2.65 -0.66
N ASN A 252 9.76 3.48 -1.65
CA ASN A 252 10.15 4.87 -1.45
C ASN A 252 8.98 5.86 -1.65
N SER A 253 7.75 5.36 -1.85
CA SER A 253 6.56 6.19 -2.09
C SER A 253 5.85 6.57 -0.80
N HIS A 254 6.00 7.84 -0.41
CA HIS A 254 5.33 8.43 0.76
C HIS A 254 3.95 9.04 0.44
N GLN A 255 3.45 8.90 -0.79
CA GLN A 255 2.15 9.46 -1.19
C GLN A 255 1.00 8.68 -0.57
N SER A 256 -0.05 9.36 -0.12
CA SER A 256 -1.27 8.69 0.36
C SER A 256 -2.00 7.98 -0.78
N PRO A 257 -2.62 6.82 -0.54
CA PRO A 257 -3.23 6.00 -1.59
C PRO A 257 -4.63 6.54 -1.99
N TRP A 258 -4.69 7.68 -2.70
CA TRP A 258 -5.96 8.31 -3.08
C TRP A 258 -6.77 7.47 -4.06
N PHE A 259 -6.10 6.72 -4.93
CA PHE A 259 -6.74 5.77 -5.86
C PHE A 259 -7.66 4.76 -5.17
N MET A 260 -7.39 4.36 -3.91
CA MET A 260 -8.29 3.44 -3.19
C MET A 260 -9.64 4.10 -2.88
N LEU A 261 -9.64 5.39 -2.58
CA LEU A 261 -10.88 6.15 -2.39
C LEU A 261 -11.64 6.29 -3.71
N ALA A 262 -10.91 6.48 -4.82
CA ALA A 262 -11.50 6.47 -6.16
C ALA A 262 -12.13 5.12 -6.51
N ALA A 263 -11.47 4.00 -6.17
CA ALA A 263 -11.99 2.65 -6.37
C ALA A 263 -13.33 2.42 -5.63
N ILE A 264 -13.48 2.95 -4.40
CA ILE A 264 -14.75 2.90 -3.66
C ILE A 264 -15.87 3.63 -4.43
N LEU A 265 -15.58 4.79 -5.02
CA LEU A 265 -16.56 5.53 -5.81
C LEU A 265 -16.98 4.76 -7.07
N VAL A 266 -16.04 4.08 -7.74
CA VAL A 266 -16.33 3.20 -8.89
C VAL A 266 -17.21 2.02 -8.47
N ALA A 267 -16.91 1.38 -7.34
CA ALA A 267 -17.72 0.30 -6.79
C ALA A 267 -19.15 0.76 -6.45
N ARG A 268 -19.29 1.94 -5.86
CA ARG A 268 -20.58 2.57 -5.58
C ARG A 268 -21.36 2.97 -6.83
N ALA A 269 -20.67 3.27 -7.92
CA ALA A 269 -21.31 3.46 -9.21
C ALA A 269 -21.85 2.16 -9.84
N GLY A 270 -21.68 1.01 -9.17
CA GLY A 270 -22.25 -0.28 -9.54
C GLY A 270 -21.28 -1.24 -10.24
N TYR A 271 -20.01 -0.86 -10.39
CA TYR A 271 -19.00 -1.61 -11.15
C TYR A 271 -18.02 -2.31 -10.22
N PRO A 272 -17.89 -3.65 -10.26
CA PRO A 272 -16.97 -4.36 -9.40
C PRO A 272 -15.52 -3.91 -9.60
N VAL A 273 -14.77 -3.75 -8.51
CA VAL A 273 -13.35 -3.36 -8.57
C VAL A 273 -12.49 -4.35 -7.82
N VAL A 274 -11.49 -4.89 -8.52
CA VAL A 274 -10.44 -5.73 -7.93
C VAL A 274 -9.16 -4.91 -7.91
N MET A 275 -8.73 -4.52 -6.71
CA MET A 275 -7.37 -4.01 -6.54
C MET A 275 -6.46 -5.17 -6.15
N HIS A 276 -5.28 -5.25 -6.72
CA HIS A 276 -4.29 -6.24 -6.31
C HIS A 276 -2.90 -5.61 -6.28
N GLY A 277 -2.06 -6.02 -5.34
CA GLY A 277 -0.84 -5.25 -5.14
C GLY A 277 0.06 -5.73 -4.03
N ASN A 278 1.18 -5.04 -3.89
CA ASN A 278 2.10 -5.24 -2.79
C ASN A 278 2.54 -3.89 -2.22
N CYS A 279 2.72 -3.83 -0.92
CA CYS A 279 3.22 -2.66 -0.21
C CYS A 279 4.60 -2.90 0.35
N GLY A 280 5.63 -2.57 -0.43
CA GLY A 280 7.01 -2.39 0.00
C GLY A 280 7.58 -3.38 1.03
N THR A 281 8.65 -2.94 1.69
CA THR A 281 9.32 -3.64 2.80
C THR A 281 9.63 -2.60 3.89
N GLY A 282 9.75 -3.01 5.16
CA GLY A 282 10.07 -2.09 6.25
C GLY A 282 8.87 -1.25 6.74
N GLU A 283 9.07 0.04 7.03
CA GLU A 283 8.09 0.93 7.70
C GLU A 283 6.79 1.20 6.90
N LEU A 284 6.81 0.98 5.58
CA LEU A 284 5.64 1.12 4.70
C LEU A 284 4.99 -0.23 4.33
N SER A 285 5.43 -1.32 4.98
CA SER A 285 4.85 -2.64 4.77
C SER A 285 3.42 -2.70 5.30
N GLY A 286 2.52 -3.31 4.52
CA GLY A 286 1.10 -3.42 4.90
C GLY A 286 0.28 -2.14 4.71
N LYS A 287 0.83 -1.12 4.03
CA LYS A 287 0.19 0.19 3.85
C LYS A 287 -1.19 0.11 3.18
N LEU A 288 -1.32 -0.66 2.09
CA LEU A 288 -2.58 -0.79 1.35
C LEU A 288 -3.58 -1.66 2.10
N GLU A 289 -3.12 -2.66 2.85
CA GLU A 289 -3.94 -3.47 3.74
C GLU A 289 -4.52 -2.62 4.87
N LEU A 290 -3.69 -1.78 5.50
CA LEU A 290 -4.13 -0.83 6.52
C LEU A 290 -5.12 0.20 5.95
N ALA A 291 -4.85 0.73 4.76
CA ALA A 291 -5.76 1.62 4.06
C ALA A 291 -7.11 0.92 3.79
N ALA A 292 -7.08 -0.29 3.21
CA ALA A 292 -8.27 -1.08 2.91
C ALA A 292 -9.13 -1.31 4.16
N GLU A 293 -8.53 -1.76 5.26
CA GLU A 293 -9.21 -1.97 6.54
C GLU A 293 -9.84 -0.67 7.07
N ALA A 294 -9.11 0.46 7.01
CA ALA A 294 -9.59 1.75 7.51
C ALA A 294 -10.82 2.29 6.77
N VAL A 295 -11.00 1.91 5.50
CA VAL A 295 -12.17 2.29 4.68
C VAL A 295 -13.12 1.13 4.40
N ASN A 296 -12.99 0.02 5.13
CA ASN A 296 -13.83 -1.18 5.05
C ASN A 296 -13.85 -1.87 3.67
N ILE A 297 -12.71 -1.86 2.95
CA ILE A 297 -12.52 -2.68 1.76
C ILE A 297 -12.05 -4.08 2.20
N PRO A 298 -12.74 -5.17 1.82
CA PRO A 298 -12.32 -6.53 2.17
C PRO A 298 -10.92 -6.84 1.63
N VAL A 299 -10.04 -7.33 2.51
CA VAL A 299 -8.72 -7.84 2.14
C VAL A 299 -8.83 -9.34 1.88
N ALA A 300 -8.73 -9.72 0.61
CA ALA A 300 -8.88 -11.09 0.14
C ALA A 300 -7.52 -11.76 -0.04
N GLY A 301 -7.17 -12.67 0.88
CA GLY A 301 -5.91 -13.43 0.84
C GLY A 301 -5.91 -14.63 -0.13
N SER A 302 -6.97 -14.84 -0.91
CA SER A 302 -7.04 -15.90 -1.93
C SER A 302 -8.07 -15.55 -3.01
N LEU A 303 -8.01 -16.23 -4.16
CA LEU A 303 -8.97 -16.05 -5.26
C LEU A 303 -10.42 -16.31 -4.82
N SER A 304 -10.66 -17.34 -4.01
CA SER A 304 -11.99 -17.68 -3.49
C SER A 304 -12.58 -16.61 -2.55
N LEU A 305 -11.73 -16.02 -1.70
CA LEU A 305 -12.14 -14.91 -0.83
C LEU A 305 -12.40 -13.64 -1.64
N ALA A 306 -11.64 -13.42 -2.72
CA ALA A 306 -11.84 -12.29 -3.62
C ALA A 306 -13.20 -12.40 -4.33
N GLU A 307 -13.55 -13.57 -4.84
CA GLU A 307 -14.86 -13.82 -5.45
C GLU A 307 -16.01 -13.58 -4.46
N SER A 308 -15.88 -14.11 -3.25
CA SER A 308 -16.86 -13.89 -2.17
C SER A 308 -17.01 -12.40 -1.82
N ALA A 309 -15.89 -11.68 -1.72
CA ALA A 309 -15.88 -10.24 -1.43
C ALA A 309 -16.49 -9.40 -2.57
N LEU A 310 -16.21 -9.74 -3.83
CA LEU A 310 -16.80 -9.05 -4.98
C LEU A 310 -18.31 -9.26 -5.06
N ASN A 311 -18.80 -10.45 -4.73
CA ASN A 311 -20.23 -10.74 -4.69
C ASN A 311 -20.94 -9.99 -3.56
N ALA A 312 -20.32 -9.88 -2.38
CA ALA A 312 -20.93 -9.24 -1.21
C ALA A 312 -20.78 -7.70 -1.21
N HIS A 313 -19.64 -7.18 -1.63
CA HIS A 313 -19.27 -5.76 -1.46
C HIS A 313 -19.03 -5.02 -2.78
N GLY A 314 -18.89 -5.74 -3.91
CA GLY A 314 -18.52 -5.14 -5.20
C GLY A 314 -17.09 -4.60 -5.26
N ILE A 315 -16.27 -4.81 -4.23
CA ILE A 315 -14.88 -4.37 -4.20
C ILE A 315 -14.05 -5.26 -3.29
N CYS A 316 -12.79 -5.49 -3.65
CA CYS A 316 -11.81 -6.13 -2.78
C CYS A 316 -10.38 -5.64 -3.05
N PHE A 317 -9.51 -5.83 -2.07
CA PHE A 317 -8.07 -5.70 -2.21
C PHE A 317 -7.40 -7.06 -2.03
N MET A 318 -6.54 -7.45 -2.97
CA MET A 318 -5.81 -8.71 -2.97
C MET A 318 -4.30 -8.47 -2.75
N PRO A 319 -3.75 -8.80 -1.57
CA PRO A 319 -2.31 -8.78 -1.34
C PRO A 319 -1.61 -9.81 -2.23
N LEU A 320 -0.53 -9.40 -2.91
CA LEU A 320 0.23 -10.25 -3.84
C LEU A 320 0.67 -11.57 -3.20
N ALA A 321 1.11 -11.52 -1.94
CA ALA A 321 1.56 -12.70 -1.21
C ALA A 321 0.45 -13.75 -1.03
N GLY A 322 -0.83 -13.34 -1.05
CA GLY A 322 -1.97 -14.24 -0.89
C GLY A 322 -2.34 -15.03 -2.15
N PHE A 323 -2.05 -14.50 -3.35
CA PHE A 323 -2.46 -15.15 -4.60
C PHE A 323 -1.31 -15.50 -5.55
N ALA A 324 -0.17 -14.81 -5.48
CA ALA A 324 0.97 -15.03 -6.38
C ALA A 324 2.31 -15.03 -5.59
N PRO A 325 2.53 -16.03 -4.71
CA PRO A 325 3.68 -16.06 -3.81
C PRO A 325 5.03 -16.11 -4.55
N GLN A 326 5.11 -16.79 -5.71
CA GLN A 326 6.34 -16.83 -6.50
C GLN A 326 6.67 -15.47 -7.13
N VAL A 327 5.65 -14.75 -7.64
CA VAL A 327 5.83 -13.38 -8.15
C VAL A 327 6.28 -12.46 -7.02
N HIS A 328 5.71 -12.63 -5.82
CA HIS A 328 6.14 -11.91 -4.62
C HIS A 328 7.61 -12.18 -4.29
N ALA A 329 8.06 -13.44 -4.31
CA ALA A 329 9.45 -13.81 -4.08
C ALA A 329 10.41 -13.17 -5.10
N LEU A 330 10.02 -13.12 -6.37
CA LEU A 330 10.83 -12.47 -7.42
C LEU A 330 10.91 -10.95 -7.25
N LEU A 331 9.81 -10.29 -6.86
CA LEU A 331 9.84 -8.85 -6.54
C LEU A 331 10.68 -8.56 -5.29
N ALA A 332 10.73 -9.50 -4.34
CA ALA A 332 11.54 -9.39 -3.13
C ALA A 332 13.06 -9.50 -3.39
N LEU A 333 13.50 -9.74 -4.64
CA LEU A 333 14.91 -9.70 -5.03
C LEU A 333 15.46 -8.26 -5.18
N TYR A 334 14.60 -7.23 -5.12
CA TYR A 334 15.04 -5.83 -5.26
C TYR A 334 16.22 -5.44 -4.34
N PRO A 335 16.26 -5.80 -3.03
CA PRO A 335 17.39 -5.47 -2.17
C PRO A 335 18.71 -6.15 -2.56
N LEU A 336 18.65 -7.35 -3.17
CA LEU A 336 19.83 -8.06 -3.66
C LEU A 336 20.42 -7.39 -4.90
N PHE A 337 19.53 -6.89 -5.75
CA PHE A 337 19.86 -6.34 -7.05
C PHE A 337 20.07 -4.84 -7.07
N HIS A 338 19.58 -4.14 -6.04
CA HIS A 338 19.46 -2.68 -5.97
C HIS A 338 18.81 -2.05 -7.22
N SER A 339 18.01 -2.82 -7.96
CA SER A 339 17.27 -2.34 -9.12
C SER A 339 16.04 -3.19 -9.39
N ARG A 340 15.15 -2.65 -10.23
CA ARG A 340 13.95 -3.35 -10.68
C ARG A 340 14.29 -4.46 -11.67
N SER A 341 13.29 -5.28 -11.95
CA SER A 341 13.34 -6.28 -13.02
C SER A 341 12.07 -6.23 -13.85
N SER A 342 12.01 -7.05 -14.90
CA SER A 342 10.82 -7.22 -15.73
C SER A 342 9.60 -7.71 -14.95
N ILE A 343 9.79 -8.27 -13.75
CA ILE A 343 8.70 -8.64 -12.84
C ILE A 343 7.94 -7.41 -12.33
N ASN A 344 8.60 -6.26 -12.18
CA ASN A 344 7.93 -5.02 -11.81
C ASN A 344 6.95 -4.55 -12.89
N SER A 345 7.32 -4.70 -14.16
CA SER A 345 6.43 -4.40 -15.30
C SER A 345 5.30 -5.43 -15.39
N LEU A 346 5.63 -6.73 -15.26
CA LEU A 346 4.65 -7.82 -15.24
C LEU A 346 3.60 -7.67 -14.14
N ALA A 347 3.99 -7.16 -12.96
CA ALA A 347 3.10 -7.05 -11.80
C ALA A 347 1.79 -6.32 -12.16
N HIS A 348 1.87 -5.30 -13.02
CA HIS A 348 0.71 -4.54 -13.48
C HIS A 348 -0.20 -5.30 -14.45
N LEU A 349 0.22 -6.45 -14.99
CA LEU A 349 -0.53 -7.23 -15.98
C LEU A 349 -1.08 -8.55 -15.41
N LEU A 350 -0.92 -8.81 -14.10
CA LEU A 350 -1.31 -10.08 -13.48
C LEU A 350 -2.82 -10.34 -13.57
N ASN A 351 -3.65 -9.35 -13.24
CA ASN A 351 -5.11 -9.40 -13.33
C ASN A 351 -5.69 -10.74 -12.81
N PRO A 352 -5.66 -10.98 -11.49
CA PRO A 352 -5.95 -12.29 -10.87
C PRO A 352 -7.38 -12.78 -11.10
N MET A 353 -8.31 -11.90 -11.46
CA MET A 353 -9.71 -12.26 -11.75
C MET A 353 -10.03 -12.29 -13.25
N GLN A 354 -9.00 -12.15 -14.11
CA GLN A 354 -9.09 -12.12 -15.58
C GLN A 354 -10.15 -11.14 -16.11
N LEU A 355 -10.25 -9.95 -15.50
CA LEU A 355 -11.20 -8.93 -15.91
C LEU A 355 -10.85 -8.35 -17.28
N SER A 356 -11.86 -7.95 -18.04
CA SER A 356 -11.67 -7.41 -19.40
C SER A 356 -11.15 -5.97 -19.42
N THR A 357 -11.19 -5.26 -18.29
CA THR A 357 -10.74 -3.87 -18.20
C THR A 357 -9.75 -3.66 -17.06
N SER A 358 -8.74 -2.81 -17.27
CA SER A 358 -7.71 -2.53 -16.25
C SER A 358 -7.17 -1.10 -16.33
N VAL A 359 -6.83 -0.50 -15.19
CA VAL A 359 -6.11 0.79 -15.13
C VAL A 359 -4.67 0.53 -14.74
N LEU A 360 -3.74 0.79 -15.66
CA LEU A 360 -2.32 0.48 -15.50
C LEU A 360 -1.51 1.71 -15.15
N SER A 361 -0.44 1.49 -14.39
CA SER A 361 0.57 2.50 -14.11
C SER A 361 1.90 2.05 -14.63
N VAL A 362 2.69 3.02 -15.07
CA VAL A 362 4.07 2.79 -15.46
C VAL A 362 4.96 3.86 -14.86
N THR A 363 6.17 3.49 -14.50
CA THR A 363 7.09 4.43 -13.83
C THR A 363 7.85 5.32 -14.75
N GLN A 364 7.97 4.92 -16.01
CA GLN A 364 8.62 5.71 -17.03
C GLN A 364 7.65 5.97 -18.18
N PRO A 365 7.58 7.22 -18.68
CA PRO A 365 6.78 7.58 -19.84
C PRO A 365 6.94 6.66 -21.06
N THR A 366 8.12 6.08 -21.26
CA THR A 366 8.45 5.16 -22.36
C THR A 366 7.74 3.81 -22.27
N TYR A 367 7.28 3.41 -21.07
CA TYR A 367 6.63 2.11 -20.83
C TYR A 367 5.11 2.15 -21.06
N ARG A 368 4.54 3.34 -21.34
CA ARG A 368 3.09 3.52 -21.52
C ARG A 368 2.58 2.74 -22.73
N GLU A 369 3.27 2.88 -23.86
CA GLU A 369 2.97 2.15 -25.09
C GLU A 369 3.22 0.66 -24.92
N LEU A 370 4.32 0.29 -24.24
CA LEU A 370 4.65 -1.10 -23.95
C LEU A 370 3.52 -1.83 -23.18
N HIS A 371 2.99 -1.23 -22.11
CA HIS A 371 1.88 -1.84 -21.35
C HIS A 371 0.57 -1.83 -22.12
N ARG A 372 0.30 -0.77 -22.90
CA ARG A 372 -0.87 -0.71 -23.78
C ARG A 372 -0.84 -1.83 -24.83
N ASP A 373 0.32 -2.05 -25.42
CA ASP A 373 0.50 -3.04 -26.49
C ASP A 373 0.49 -4.47 -25.91
N ALA A 374 1.09 -4.69 -24.73
CA ALA A 374 0.96 -5.96 -24.02
C ALA A 374 -0.50 -6.24 -23.61
N ALA A 375 -1.24 -5.23 -23.17
CA ALA A 375 -2.66 -5.35 -22.88
C ALA A 375 -3.50 -5.75 -24.11
N ALA A 376 -3.16 -5.22 -25.29
CA ALA A 376 -3.80 -5.61 -26.55
C ALA A 376 -3.54 -7.08 -26.89
N LEU A 377 -2.30 -7.57 -26.71
CA LEU A 377 -1.94 -8.98 -26.90
C LEU A 377 -2.60 -9.93 -25.87
N LEU A 378 -3.03 -9.39 -24.73
CA LEU A 378 -3.73 -10.12 -23.67
C LEU A 378 -5.26 -10.09 -23.82
N ASP A 379 -5.77 -9.61 -24.95
CA ASP A 379 -7.18 -9.47 -25.30
C ASP A 379 -8.01 -8.61 -24.34
N LEU A 380 -7.36 -7.68 -23.62
CA LEU A 380 -8.08 -6.72 -22.78
C LEU A 380 -8.94 -5.80 -23.66
N LYS A 381 -10.17 -5.53 -23.21
CA LYS A 381 -11.17 -4.75 -23.97
C LYS A 381 -11.04 -3.26 -23.74
N SER A 382 -10.70 -2.84 -22.53
CA SER A 382 -10.44 -1.43 -22.25
C SER A 382 -9.34 -1.25 -21.22
N VAL A 383 -8.31 -0.48 -21.58
CA VAL A 383 -7.19 -0.20 -20.69
C VAL A 383 -6.86 1.28 -20.74
N SER A 384 -6.56 1.85 -19.56
CA SER A 384 -6.00 3.19 -19.43
C SER A 384 -4.65 3.11 -18.72
N VAL A 385 -3.61 3.67 -19.34
CA VAL A 385 -2.23 3.66 -18.83
C VAL A 385 -1.79 5.07 -18.48
N VAL A 386 -1.30 5.27 -17.25
CA VAL A 386 -0.82 6.56 -16.73
C VAL A 386 0.60 6.46 -16.17
N SER A 387 1.31 7.59 -16.08
CA SER A 387 2.73 7.67 -15.67
C SER A 387 2.98 8.72 -14.59
N THR A 388 2.11 8.75 -13.58
CA THR A 388 1.93 9.88 -12.65
C THR A 388 2.58 9.67 -11.28
N SER A 389 2.45 8.49 -10.70
CA SER A 389 2.93 8.17 -9.36
C SER A 389 3.59 6.82 -9.35
N ARG A 390 4.74 6.74 -8.64
CA ARG A 390 5.62 5.57 -8.48
C ARG A 390 4.84 4.26 -8.23
N ASP A 391 4.39 3.64 -9.33
CA ASP A 391 3.78 2.31 -9.45
C ASP A 391 2.29 2.15 -9.08
N VAL A 392 1.46 3.21 -9.12
CA VAL A 392 -0.01 3.05 -9.03
C VAL A 392 -0.72 3.95 -10.02
N ALA A 393 -1.86 3.47 -10.54
CA ALA A 393 -2.59 4.20 -11.55
C ALA A 393 -3.50 5.22 -10.87
N GLU A 394 -3.03 6.46 -10.79
CA GLU A 394 -3.71 7.57 -10.12
C GLU A 394 -3.51 8.84 -10.95
N LEU A 395 -4.56 9.60 -11.26
CA LEU A 395 -4.36 10.87 -11.96
C LEU A 395 -3.90 11.95 -11.00
N VAL A 396 -2.90 12.73 -11.41
CA VAL A 396 -2.40 13.88 -10.65
C VAL A 396 -2.77 15.15 -11.43
N PRO A 397 -3.98 15.70 -11.24
CA PRO A 397 -4.52 16.79 -12.05
C PRO A 397 -3.89 18.16 -11.77
N HIS A 398 -2.67 18.17 -11.22
CA HIS A 398 -1.87 19.38 -10.96
C HIS A 398 -0.84 19.66 -12.05
N HIS A 399 -0.74 18.76 -13.01
CA HIS A 399 0.06 18.89 -14.21
C HIS A 399 -0.76 18.37 -15.39
N ALA A 400 -0.48 18.87 -16.60
CA ALA A 400 -1.06 18.29 -17.79
C ALA A 400 -0.58 16.83 -17.90
N HIS A 401 -1.51 15.92 -18.16
CA HIS A 401 -1.21 14.50 -18.18
C HIS A 401 -1.94 13.82 -19.34
N THR A 402 -1.26 12.88 -20.00
CA THR A 402 -1.84 12.07 -21.06
C THR A 402 -2.14 10.67 -20.54
N VAL A 403 -3.37 10.22 -20.75
CA VAL A 403 -3.82 8.85 -20.48
C VAL A 403 -3.77 8.09 -21.81
N TYR A 404 -2.96 7.04 -21.86
CA TYR A 404 -2.80 6.21 -23.06
C TYR A 404 -3.81 5.08 -22.98
N ARG A 405 -4.73 5.00 -23.94
CA ARG A 405 -5.88 4.11 -23.86
C ARG A 405 -5.87 3.09 -24.99
N TRP A 406 -6.38 1.91 -24.67
CA TRP A 406 -6.72 0.85 -25.60
C TRP A 406 -8.21 0.57 -25.45
N LEU A 407 -8.95 0.61 -26.56
CA LEU A 407 -10.40 0.37 -26.61
C LEU A 407 -10.73 -0.84 -27.49
N GLY A 408 -10.03 -1.95 -27.28
CA GLY A 408 -10.28 -3.25 -27.93
C GLY A 408 -9.87 -3.36 -29.39
N GLU A 409 -9.95 -2.26 -30.14
CA GLU A 409 -9.60 -2.20 -31.57
C GLU A 409 -8.67 -1.03 -31.89
N GLN A 410 -8.72 0.03 -31.07
CA GLN A 410 -8.01 1.28 -31.35
C GLN A 410 -7.18 1.76 -30.17
N LYS A 411 -5.98 2.28 -30.49
CA LYS A 411 -5.15 3.08 -29.58
C LYS A 411 -5.63 4.54 -29.63
N THR A 412 -5.93 5.11 -28.48
CA THR A 412 -6.34 6.52 -28.35
C THR A 412 -5.70 7.16 -27.14
N ASP A 413 -5.36 8.45 -27.22
CA ASP A 413 -4.68 9.17 -26.16
C ASP A 413 -5.58 10.32 -25.68
N LEU A 414 -5.84 10.39 -24.38
CA LEU A 414 -6.62 11.44 -23.75
C LEU A 414 -5.69 12.41 -23.03
N THR A 415 -5.59 13.64 -23.54
CA THR A 415 -4.81 14.70 -22.88
C THR A 415 -5.70 15.49 -21.94
N LEU A 416 -5.36 15.47 -20.65
CA LEU A 416 -6.07 16.18 -19.59
C LEU A 416 -5.30 17.45 -19.20
N PRO A 417 -5.99 18.60 -19.11
CA PRO A 417 -5.35 19.85 -18.69
C PRO A 417 -5.03 19.83 -17.18
N THR A 418 -4.15 20.72 -16.75
CA THR A 418 -3.97 21.00 -15.32
C THR A 418 -5.25 21.59 -14.74
N LEU A 419 -5.84 20.93 -13.74
CA LEU A 419 -7.05 21.40 -13.05
C LEU A 419 -6.73 22.33 -11.87
N SER A 420 -5.58 22.15 -11.19
CA SER A 420 -5.19 23.05 -10.09
C SER A 420 -3.68 23.28 -10.04
N LYS A 421 -3.28 24.53 -9.81
CA LYS A 421 -1.87 24.94 -9.58
C LYS A 421 -1.53 25.08 -8.09
N ALA A 422 -2.44 24.69 -7.19
CA ALA A 422 -2.25 24.84 -5.74
C ALA A 422 -0.98 24.11 -5.27
N GLY A 423 -0.23 24.76 -4.38
CA GLY A 423 0.94 24.18 -3.72
C GLY A 423 0.55 23.08 -2.73
N THR A 424 1.51 22.27 -2.27
CA THR A 424 1.26 21.26 -1.24
C THR A 424 0.89 21.93 0.08
N ASP A 425 -0.30 21.64 0.61
CA ASP A 425 -0.62 22.01 1.99
C ASP A 425 0.26 21.25 2.97
N LYS A 426 0.91 21.99 3.86
CA LYS A 426 1.77 21.43 4.91
C LYS A 426 0.88 21.06 6.09
N HIS A 427 0.39 19.82 6.09
CA HIS A 427 -0.29 19.24 7.25
C HIS A 427 0.74 19.05 8.37
N SER A 428 0.72 19.93 9.38
CA SER A 428 1.75 19.99 10.41
C SER A 428 1.42 19.19 11.67
N SER A 429 0.17 18.73 11.84
CA SER A 429 -0.29 18.06 13.07
C SER A 429 -0.79 16.62 12.89
N LEU A 430 -1.15 16.21 11.67
CA LEU A 430 -1.63 14.86 11.38
C LEU A 430 -0.53 14.02 10.72
N THR A 431 -0.51 12.73 11.02
CA THR A 431 0.23 11.74 10.21
C THR A 431 -0.39 11.64 8.81
N SER A 432 0.37 11.13 7.84
CA SER A 432 -0.14 10.96 6.47
C SER A 432 -1.37 10.03 6.39
N PHE A 433 -1.43 9.02 7.26
CA PHE A 433 -2.59 8.13 7.41
C PHE A 433 -3.81 8.86 7.98
N GLU A 434 -3.66 9.55 9.12
CA GLU A 434 -4.76 10.30 9.74
C GLU A 434 -5.31 11.37 8.81
N TYR A 435 -4.42 12.07 8.10
CA TYR A 435 -4.80 13.06 7.11
C TYR A 435 -5.55 12.43 5.92
N TRP A 436 -5.09 11.30 5.39
CA TRP A 436 -5.80 10.58 4.32
C TRP A 436 -7.22 10.16 4.75
N LEU A 437 -7.36 9.66 5.98
CA LEU A 437 -8.67 9.29 6.55
C LEU A 437 -9.54 10.51 6.86
N ALA A 438 -8.94 11.62 7.29
CA ALA A 438 -9.64 12.88 7.54
C ALA A 438 -10.24 13.46 6.25
N VAL A 439 -9.53 13.39 5.12
CA VAL A 439 -10.06 13.78 3.81
C VAL A 439 -11.22 12.86 3.41
N TRP A 440 -11.07 11.54 3.56
CA TRP A 440 -12.15 10.60 3.24
C TRP A 440 -13.42 10.87 4.05
N SER A 441 -13.29 11.04 5.37
CA SER A 441 -14.41 11.30 6.30
C SER A 441 -15.01 12.71 6.21
N GLY A 442 -14.35 13.63 5.49
CA GLY A 442 -14.74 15.04 5.44
C GLY A 442 -14.33 15.86 6.67
N ALA A 443 -13.53 15.30 7.57
CA ALA A 443 -12.93 16.02 8.70
C ALA A 443 -11.80 16.97 8.27
N ALA A 444 -11.21 16.74 7.09
CA ALA A 444 -10.29 17.64 6.43
C ALA A 444 -10.77 17.91 4.99
N VAL A 445 -10.50 19.11 4.49
CA VAL A 445 -10.74 19.51 3.09
C VAL A 445 -9.39 19.73 2.44
N ASP A 446 -9.17 19.11 1.29
CA ASP A 446 -7.96 19.30 0.52
C ASP A 446 -8.30 19.21 -0.97
N GLU A 447 -8.28 20.35 -1.63
CA GLU A 447 -8.65 20.46 -3.05
C GLU A 447 -7.80 19.54 -3.93
N ARG A 448 -6.51 19.36 -3.62
CA ARG A 448 -5.60 18.52 -4.40
C ARG A 448 -5.91 17.04 -4.25
N ALA A 449 -6.16 16.58 -3.04
CA ALA A 449 -6.60 15.22 -2.79
C ALA A 449 -7.95 14.95 -3.45
N GLU A 450 -8.91 15.86 -3.31
CA GLU A 450 -10.25 15.73 -3.88
C GLU A 450 -10.22 15.65 -5.41
N LEU A 451 -9.50 16.57 -6.07
CA LEU A 451 -9.34 16.54 -7.53
C LEU A 451 -8.66 15.26 -8.00
N THR A 452 -7.65 14.77 -7.26
CA THR A 452 -6.96 13.49 -7.54
C THR A 452 -7.94 12.32 -7.50
N ILE A 453 -8.79 12.24 -6.46
CA ILE A 453 -9.79 11.18 -6.30
C ILE A 453 -10.85 11.27 -7.42
N ILE A 454 -11.38 12.46 -7.68
CA ILE A 454 -12.43 12.69 -8.68
C ILE A 454 -11.92 12.37 -10.09
N ALA A 455 -10.75 12.89 -10.47
CA ALA A 455 -10.16 12.63 -11.79
C ALA A 455 -9.86 11.13 -11.97
N SER A 456 -9.26 10.49 -10.96
CA SER A 456 -8.96 9.05 -11.01
C SER A 456 -10.24 8.21 -11.12
N THR A 457 -11.32 8.60 -10.44
CA THR A 457 -12.64 7.97 -10.55
C THR A 457 -13.22 8.12 -11.94
N ALA A 458 -13.14 9.31 -12.53
CA ALA A 458 -13.63 9.57 -13.89
C ALA A 458 -12.90 8.69 -14.92
N MET A 459 -11.57 8.64 -14.86
CA MET A 459 -10.76 7.77 -15.71
C MET A 459 -11.11 6.29 -15.53
N ALA A 460 -11.27 5.84 -14.29
CA ALA A 460 -11.63 4.46 -14.00
C ALA A 460 -13.01 4.10 -14.56
N LEU A 461 -14.04 4.95 -14.37
CA LEU A 461 -15.38 4.75 -14.94
C LEU A 461 -15.35 4.71 -16.47
N MET A 462 -14.59 5.58 -17.10
CA MET A 462 -14.39 5.57 -18.56
C MET A 462 -13.73 4.28 -19.05
N THR A 463 -12.79 3.75 -18.27
CA THR A 463 -12.08 2.50 -18.59
C THR A 463 -13.04 1.32 -18.47
N VAL A 464 -13.78 1.21 -17.36
CA VAL A 464 -14.76 0.14 -17.15
C VAL A 464 -15.79 0.08 -18.27
N LEU A 465 -16.26 1.24 -18.73
CA LEU A 465 -17.31 1.35 -19.74
C LEU A 465 -16.79 1.43 -21.17
N ALA A 466 -15.47 1.34 -21.39
CA ALA A 466 -14.83 1.52 -22.69
C ALA A 466 -15.30 2.80 -23.42
N ALA A 467 -15.56 3.88 -22.66
CA ALA A 467 -16.11 5.12 -23.21
C ALA A 467 -15.07 5.88 -24.06
N ASP A 468 -15.55 6.65 -25.03
CA ASP A 468 -14.71 7.54 -25.84
C ASP A 468 -14.05 8.66 -25.02
N ASN A 469 -13.11 9.39 -25.62
CA ASN A 469 -12.39 10.47 -24.95
C ASN A 469 -13.26 11.72 -24.74
N ASP A 470 -14.22 11.98 -25.63
CA ASP A 470 -15.08 13.16 -25.58
C ASP A 470 -16.04 13.13 -24.38
N SER A 471 -16.35 11.93 -23.89
CA SER A 471 -17.18 11.69 -22.71
C SER A 471 -16.49 12.03 -21.38
N TYR A 472 -15.20 12.38 -21.35
CA TYR A 472 -14.48 12.64 -20.09
C TYR A 472 -15.19 13.66 -19.19
N GLY A 473 -15.71 14.75 -19.76
CA GLY A 473 -16.43 15.77 -19.00
C GLY A 473 -17.69 15.25 -18.30
N GLN A 474 -18.39 14.28 -18.90
CA GLN A 474 -19.57 13.64 -18.28
C GLN A 474 -19.16 12.75 -17.11
N PHE A 475 -18.10 11.94 -17.29
CA PHE A 475 -17.60 11.07 -16.23
C PHE A 475 -16.98 11.84 -15.07
N TYR A 476 -16.34 12.98 -15.36
CA TYR A 476 -15.84 13.90 -14.33
C TYR A 476 -16.97 14.43 -13.45
N LYS A 477 -18.06 14.95 -14.04
CA LYS A 477 -19.23 15.39 -13.28
C LYS A 477 -19.85 14.29 -12.44
N LYS A 478 -19.98 13.08 -13.01
CA LYS A 478 -20.46 11.90 -12.28
C LYS A 478 -19.55 11.56 -11.09
N ALA A 479 -18.24 11.64 -11.26
CA ALA A 479 -17.29 11.43 -10.18
C ALA A 479 -17.40 12.50 -9.08
N GLU A 480 -17.65 13.78 -9.43
CA GLU A 480 -17.93 14.84 -8.46
C GLU A 480 -19.21 14.56 -7.65
N GLU A 481 -20.27 14.10 -8.30
CA GLU A 481 -21.52 13.71 -7.64
C GLU A 481 -21.31 12.55 -6.67
N LEU A 482 -20.58 11.50 -7.09
CA LEU A 482 -20.21 10.38 -6.24
C LEU A 482 -19.37 10.81 -5.04
N TRP A 483 -18.42 11.74 -5.23
CA TRP A 483 -17.61 12.30 -4.14
C TRP A 483 -18.47 13.08 -3.13
N LYS A 484 -19.39 13.93 -3.60
CA LYS A 484 -20.30 14.70 -2.75
C LYS A 484 -21.25 13.82 -1.94
N THR A 485 -21.69 12.71 -2.53
CA THR A 485 -22.65 11.77 -1.92
C THR A 485 -21.98 10.58 -1.22
N ARG A 486 -20.65 10.59 -1.06
CA ARG A 486 -19.86 9.45 -0.55
C ARG A 486 -20.19 8.97 0.89
N HIS A 487 -21.00 9.70 1.65
CA HIS A 487 -21.44 9.27 2.98
C HIS A 487 -22.95 9.00 3.05
N GLN A 488 -23.63 9.06 1.90
CA GLN A 488 -25.04 8.71 1.78
C GLN A 488 -25.13 7.21 1.46
N HIS A 489 -26.01 6.51 2.17
CA HIS A 489 -26.18 5.06 2.11
C HIS A 489 -27.00 4.61 0.92
#